data_AF-A0A0L8A4L0-F1
#
_entry.id   AF-A0A0L8A4L0-F1
#
_cell.length_a   1.000
_cell.length_b   1.000
_cell.length_c   1.000
_cell.angle_alpha   90.00
_cell.angle_beta   90.00
_cell.angle_gamma   90.00
#
_symmetry.space_group_name_H-M   'P 1'
#
loop_
_entity.id
_entity.type
_entity.pdbx_description
1 polymer ?
#
loop_
_entity_poly.entity_id
_entity_poly.type
_entity_poly.pdbx_seq_one_letter_code
_entity_poly.pdbx_strand_id
1 'polypeptide(L)'
;MSGRTEGPWAYQEQSDAYTHIVRGPNNRFICQLSQDSSGEIERTARLISAAPEMRDELQMLCDVLEAGADPLPVEVDARIAFARAAIAKANGEQP
;
A
#
# COMPACT_ATOMS: atom_id res chain seq x y z
N MET A 1 10.28 19.88 -7.52
CA MET A 1 9.61 18.61 -7.83
C MET A 1 9.17 18.00 -6.52
N SER A 2 7.86 17.85 -6.29
CA SER A 2 7.35 17.19 -5.09
C SER A 2 7.71 15.71 -5.17
N GLY A 3 8.70 15.28 -4.38
CA GLY A 3 8.98 13.86 -4.21
C GLY A 3 7.70 13.12 -3.81
N ARG A 4 7.51 11.90 -4.31
CA ARG A 4 6.47 11.00 -3.83
C ARG A 4 6.58 10.97 -2.30
N THR A 5 5.48 11.17 -1.58
CA THR A 5 5.50 11.10 -0.11
C THR A 5 6.03 9.72 0.29
N GLU A 6 7.21 9.66 0.88
CA GLU A 6 7.80 8.39 1.30
C GLU A 6 7.15 7.92 2.60
N GLY A 7 6.97 6.61 2.72
CA GLY A 7 6.63 5.96 3.98
C GLY A 7 5.44 5.00 3.88
N PRO A 8 5.31 4.07 4.85
CA PRO A 8 4.13 3.23 4.97
C PRO A 8 2.93 4.10 5.32
N TRP A 9 1.89 4.02 4.51
CA TRP A 9 0.63 4.72 4.76
C TRP A 9 -0.35 3.78 5.44
N ALA A 10 -1.25 4.30 6.27
CA ALA A 10 -2.24 3.53 7.01
C ALA A 10 -3.63 4.09 6.73
N TYR A 11 -4.59 3.18 6.56
CA TYR A 11 -6.00 3.52 6.52
C TYR A 11 -6.54 3.63 7.95
N GLN A 12 -7.21 4.74 8.28
CA GLN A 12 -7.87 4.91 9.56
C GLN A 12 -9.29 4.33 9.48
N GLU A 13 -9.50 3.17 10.11
CA GLU A 13 -10.84 2.62 10.31
C GLU A 13 -11.67 3.51 11.23
N GLN A 14 -12.98 3.57 10.99
CA GLN A 14 -13.93 4.33 11.82
C GLN A 14 -13.57 5.81 11.97
N SER A 15 -13.02 6.40 10.90
CA SER A 15 -13.06 7.84 10.70
C SER A 15 -14.50 8.36 10.88
N ASP A 16 -14.64 9.65 11.17
CA ASP A 16 -15.96 10.30 11.31
C ASP A 16 -16.93 9.87 10.19
N ALA A 17 -18.24 9.92 10.46
CA ALA A 17 -19.29 9.19 9.73
C ALA A 17 -19.43 9.47 8.21
N TYR A 18 -18.53 10.25 7.62
CA TYR A 18 -18.61 10.72 6.24
C TYR A 18 -17.28 10.68 5.48
N THR A 19 -16.18 10.16 6.07
CA THR A 19 -14.86 10.30 5.44
C THR A 19 -13.94 9.10 5.64
N HIS A 20 -13.05 8.86 4.69
CA HIS A 20 -11.97 7.85 4.74
C HIS A 20 -10.62 8.57 4.82
N ILE A 21 -9.81 8.28 5.85
CA ILE A 21 -8.54 8.99 6.08
C ILE A 21 -7.36 8.06 5.82
N VAL A 22 -6.39 8.55 5.06
CA VAL A 22 -5.07 7.92 4.91
C VAL A 22 -4.03 8.75 5.64
N ARG A 23 -3.23 8.07 6.46
CA ARG A 23 -2.18 8.67 7.28
C ARG A 23 -0.81 8.10 6.92
N GLY A 24 0.22 8.90 7.11
CA GLY A 24 1.61 8.46 7.02
C GLY A 24 2.20 8.15 8.40
N PRO A 25 3.52 7.96 8.47
CA PRO A 25 4.25 7.79 9.72
C PRO A 25 3.96 8.90 10.72
N ASN A 26 4.00 8.57 12.02
CA ASN A 26 3.70 9.49 13.13
C ASN A 26 2.29 10.13 13.04
N ASN A 27 1.31 9.40 12.50
CA ASN A 27 -0.08 9.84 12.36
C ASN A 27 -0.27 11.08 11.45
N ARG A 28 0.73 11.38 10.61
CA ARG A 28 0.70 12.53 9.69
C ARG A 28 -0.47 12.38 8.71
N PHE A 29 -1.27 13.42 8.57
CA PHE A 29 -2.33 13.46 7.57
C PHE A 29 -1.75 13.44 6.15
N ILE A 30 -2.23 12.53 5.29
CA ILE A 30 -1.89 12.49 3.85
C ILE A 30 -3.08 12.95 3.03
N CYS A 31 -4.21 12.28 3.16
CA CYS A 31 -5.43 12.66 2.46
C CYS A 31 -6.69 12.17 3.19
N GLN A 32 -7.81 12.75 2.77
CA GLN A 32 -9.16 12.40 3.19
C GLN A 32 -10.01 12.27 1.93
N LEU A 33 -10.84 11.23 1.88
CA LEU A 33 -11.74 10.97 0.78
C LEU A 33 -13.17 10.98 1.32
N SER A 34 -14.09 11.67 0.64
CA SER A 34 -15.50 11.71 1.02
C SER A 34 -16.14 10.34 0.81
N GLN A 35 -16.81 9.83 1.83
CA GLN A 35 -17.49 8.54 1.75
C GLN A 35 -18.65 8.58 0.75
N ASP A 36 -18.85 7.48 0.04
CA ASP A 36 -20.03 7.24 -0.78
C ASP A 36 -20.73 5.94 -0.34
N SER A 37 -21.92 5.68 -0.89
CA SER A 37 -22.68 4.46 -0.58
C SER A 37 -22.21 3.23 -1.37
N SER A 38 -21.21 3.36 -2.24
CA SER A 38 -20.76 2.29 -3.13
C SER A 38 -19.62 1.47 -2.55
N GLY A 39 -18.91 2.01 -1.55
CA GLY A 39 -17.71 1.39 -0.98
C GLY A 39 -16.49 1.45 -1.92
N GLU A 40 -16.61 2.08 -3.09
CA GLU A 40 -15.49 2.31 -4.01
C GLU A 40 -14.45 3.26 -3.39
N ILE A 41 -14.91 4.25 -2.61
CA ILE A 41 -14.01 5.20 -1.96
C ILE A 41 -13.19 4.54 -0.85
N GLU A 42 -13.81 3.63 -0.07
CA GLU A 42 -13.10 2.83 0.93
C GLU A 42 -12.01 1.98 0.28
N ARG A 43 -12.33 1.29 -0.82
CA ARG A 43 -11.37 0.52 -1.61
C ARG A 43 -10.24 1.42 -2.15
N THR A 44 -10.58 2.63 -2.59
CA THR A 44 -9.59 3.62 -3.04
C THR A 44 -8.67 4.06 -1.89
N ALA A 45 -9.21 4.33 -0.71
CA ALA A 45 -8.42 4.70 0.47
C ALA A 45 -7.42 3.58 0.86
N ARG A 46 -7.89 2.33 0.82
CA ARG A 46 -7.07 1.14 1.08
C ARG A 46 -5.99 0.96 0.02
N LEU A 47 -6.32 1.11 -1.26
CA LEU A 47 -5.37 1.05 -2.37
C LEU A 47 -4.28 2.12 -2.23
N ILE A 48 -4.66 3.37 -1.92
CA ILE A 48 -3.70 4.44 -1.63
C ILE A 48 -2.80 3.97 -0.49
N SER A 49 -3.37 3.47 0.62
CA SER A 49 -2.58 3.05 1.77
C SER A 49 -1.56 1.95 1.47
N ALA A 50 -1.82 1.07 0.49
CA ALA A 50 -0.92 -0.01 0.06
C ALA A 50 0.05 0.38 -1.07
N ALA A 51 -0.11 1.57 -1.65
CA ALA A 51 0.66 2.02 -2.81
C ALA A 51 2.18 2.09 -2.58
N PRO A 52 2.70 2.49 -1.39
CA PRO A 52 4.13 2.43 -1.11
C PRO A 52 4.69 1.01 -1.22
N GLU A 53 4.04 0.04 -0.57
CA GLU A 53 4.46 -1.36 -0.59
C GLU A 53 4.38 -1.97 -2.00
N MET A 54 3.31 -1.68 -2.75
CA MET A 54 3.19 -2.12 -4.15
C MET A 54 4.27 -1.53 -5.05
N ARG A 55 4.64 -0.27 -4.83
CA ARG A 55 5.71 0.40 -5.58
C ARG A 55 7.07 -0.23 -5.27
N ASP A 56 7.36 -0.49 -4.00
CA ASP A 56 8.65 -1.03 -3.57
C ASP A 56 8.85 -2.45 -4.13
N GLU A 57 7.82 -3.30 -4.08
CA GLU A 57 7.89 -4.64 -4.70
C GLU A 57 8.09 -4.56 -6.22
N LEU A 58 7.38 -3.66 -6.90
CA LEU A 58 7.52 -3.49 -8.35
C LEU A 58 8.94 -3.04 -8.73
N GLN A 59 9.54 -2.12 -7.96
CA GLN A 59 10.92 -1.68 -8.19
C GLN A 59 11.90 -2.85 -8.01
N MET A 60 11.76 -3.62 -6.94
CA MET A 60 12.62 -4.78 -6.71
C MET A 60 12.44 -5.87 -7.78
N LEU A 61 11.24 -6.00 -8.39
CA LEU A 61 11.02 -6.92 -9.51
C LEU A 61 11.76 -6.44 -10.76
N CYS A 62 11.72 -5.14 -11.05
CA CYS A 62 12.50 -4.54 -12.13
C CYS A 62 14.01 -4.79 -11.92
N ASP A 63 14.53 -4.57 -10.71
CA ASP A 63 15.95 -4.76 -10.39
C ASP A 63 16.39 -6.23 -10.62
N VAL A 64 15.55 -7.20 -10.25
CA VAL A 64 15.82 -8.64 -10.50
C VAL A 64 15.83 -8.97 -12.00
N LEU A 65 14.86 -8.45 -12.76
CA LEU A 65 14.77 -8.67 -14.21
C LEU A 65 15.96 -8.04 -14.94
N GLU A 66 16.42 -6.87 -14.49
CA GLU A 66 17.58 -6.17 -15.06
C GLU A 66 18.91 -6.85 -14.68
N ALA A 67 19.03 -7.42 -13.48
CA ALA A 67 20.23 -8.11 -13.02
C ALA A 67 20.46 -9.50 -13.66
N GLY A 68 19.46 -10.06 -14.35
CA GLY A 68 19.57 -11.29 -15.14
C GLY A 68 19.88 -12.56 -14.34
N ALA A 69 19.59 -12.60 -13.04
CA ALA A 69 20.13 -13.61 -12.13
C ALA A 69 19.20 -14.80 -11.88
N ASP A 70 19.78 -16.00 -11.94
CA ASP A 70 19.27 -17.27 -11.43
C ASP A 70 20.25 -17.77 -10.33
N PRO A 71 19.83 -18.47 -9.25
CA PRO A 71 18.47 -18.71 -8.81
C PRO A 71 18.04 -17.74 -7.69
N LEU A 72 16.74 -17.47 -7.65
CA LEU A 72 16.05 -16.73 -6.61
C LEU A 72 16.18 -17.42 -5.23
N PRO A 73 17.04 -16.94 -4.31
CA PRO A 73 17.37 -17.68 -3.09
C PRO A 73 16.66 -17.08 -1.88
N VAL A 74 15.73 -17.79 -1.23
CA VAL A 74 15.08 -17.49 0.08
C VAL A 74 14.29 -16.17 0.18
N GLU A 75 14.71 -15.11 -0.49
CA GLU A 75 14.10 -13.78 -0.50
C GLU A 75 12.78 -13.77 -1.27
N VAL A 76 12.54 -14.73 -2.18
CA VAL A 76 11.27 -14.81 -2.91
C VAL A 76 10.10 -15.12 -2.02
N ASP A 77 10.25 -15.98 -1.01
CA ASP A 77 9.15 -16.27 -0.09
C ASP A 77 8.79 -15.03 0.73
N ALA A 78 9.80 -14.29 1.19
CA ALA A 78 9.60 -13.03 1.92
C ALA A 78 8.93 -11.96 1.04
N ARG A 79 9.31 -11.89 -0.24
CA ARG A 79 8.73 -10.95 -1.21
C ARG A 79 7.31 -11.33 -1.61
N ILE A 80 7.03 -12.62 -1.80
CA ILE A 80 5.66 -13.11 -2.00
C ILE A 80 4.81 -12.78 -0.76
N ALA A 81 5.33 -12.95 0.44
CA ALA A 81 4.63 -12.58 1.67
C ALA A 81 4.37 -11.07 1.73
N PHE A 82 5.34 -10.24 1.38
CA PHE A 82 5.20 -8.79 1.32
C PHE A 82 4.17 -8.33 0.28
N ALA A 83 4.22 -8.87 -0.94
CA ALA A 83 3.24 -8.61 -1.99
C ALA A 83 1.83 -9.03 -1.57
N ARG A 84 1.69 -10.20 -0.94
CA ARG A 84 0.41 -10.68 -0.41
C ARG A 84 -0.12 -9.77 0.70
N ALA A 85 0.73 -9.28 1.59
CA ALA A 85 0.34 -8.33 2.62
C ALA A 85 -0.15 -7.00 2.02
N ALA A 86 0.52 -6.49 0.97
CA ALA A 86 0.08 -5.29 0.26
C ALA A 86 -1.28 -5.48 -0.43
N ILE A 87 -1.52 -6.65 -1.04
CA ILE A 87 -2.80 -7.01 -1.66
C ILE A 87 -3.91 -7.15 -0.60
N ALA A 88 -3.64 -7.89 0.48
CA ALA A 88 -4.56 -8.05 1.60
C ALA A 88 -4.99 -6.68 2.15
N LYS A 89 -4.02 -5.79 2.38
CA LYS A 89 -4.27 -4.40 2.81
C LYS A 89 -5.14 -3.62 1.82
N ALA A 90 -4.90 -3.76 0.51
CA ALA A 90 -5.71 -3.10 -0.52
C ALA A 90 -7.16 -3.63 -0.57
N ASN A 91 -7.35 -4.93 -0.31
CA ASN A 91 -8.68 -5.54 -0.18
C ASN A 91 -9.35 -5.22 1.18
N GLY A 92 -8.56 -4.79 2.16
CA GLY A 92 -9.00 -4.60 3.55
C GLY A 92 -9.13 -5.90 4.33
N GLU A 93 -8.39 -6.92 3.92
CA GLU A 93 -8.13 -8.11 4.71
C GLU A 93 -7.14 -7.70 5.82
N GLN A 94 -7.43 -8.08 7.08
CA GLN A 94 -6.44 -7.92 8.14
C GLN A 94 -5.30 -8.94 7.96
N PRO A 95 -4.03 -8.55 8.21
CA PRO A 95 -2.92 -9.48 8.26
C PRO A 95 -3.01 -10.46 9.45
#